data_AF-A0A8H2VNK3-F1
#
_entry.id   AF-A0A8H2VNK3-F1
#
_cell.length_a   1.000
_cell.length_b   1.000
_cell.length_c   1.000
_cell.angle_alpha   90.00
_cell.angle_beta   90.00
_cell.angle_gamma   90.00
#
_symmetry.space_group_name_H-M   'P 1'
#
loop_
_entity.id
_entity.type
_entity.pdbx_description
1 polymer ?
#
loop_
_entity_poly.entity_id
_entity_poly.type
_entity_poly.pdbx_seq_one_letter_code
_entity_poly.pdbx_strand_id
1 'polypeptide(L)'
;MKFIYFGLLLSATTAYACGGNAYRCKNPDKSVDEMWAVTRKICNNLKEDDCYCYHWAEYYCDPYGDNIEKFKHACVNEGDDWYWTEC
;
A
#
# COMPACT_ATOMS: atom_id res chain seq x y z
N MET A 1 7.55 0.23 42.53
CA MET A 1 6.92 0.87 41.35
C MET A 1 6.78 -0.19 40.28
N LYS A 2 5.56 -0.44 39.79
CA LYS A 2 5.24 -1.54 38.86
C LYS A 2 5.43 -1.01 37.43
N PHE A 3 6.48 -1.46 36.77
CA PHE A 3 6.78 -1.11 35.38
C PHE A 3 5.73 -1.77 34.48
N ILE A 4 4.85 -0.95 33.89
CA ILE A 4 3.94 -1.40 32.84
C ILE A 4 4.78 -1.46 31.56
N TYR A 5 5.14 -2.68 31.15
CA TYR A 5 5.72 -2.93 29.85
C TYR A 5 4.67 -2.61 28.78
N PHE A 6 4.83 -1.46 28.13
CA PHE A 6 4.10 -1.10 26.93
C PHE A 6 4.65 -1.96 25.79
N GLY A 7 4.01 -3.11 25.54
CA GLY A 7 4.37 -4.02 24.46
C GLY A 7 4.11 -3.35 23.11
N LEU A 8 5.16 -2.83 22.49
CA LEU A 8 5.13 -2.35 21.12
C LEU A 8 5.12 -3.56 20.18
N LEU A 9 3.93 -4.05 19.83
CA LEU A 9 3.75 -5.02 18.75
C LEU A 9 4.00 -4.30 17.42
N LEU A 10 5.28 -4.20 17.03
CA LEU A 10 5.64 -3.82 15.67
C LEU A 10 5.24 -4.99 14.77
N SER A 11 4.05 -4.92 14.17
CA SER A 11 3.71 -5.71 13.00
C SER A 11 4.61 -5.25 11.86
N ALA A 12 5.85 -5.77 11.84
CA ALA A 12 6.74 -5.64 10.70
C ALA A 12 6.07 -6.39 9.56
N THR A 13 5.45 -5.64 8.65
CA THR A 13 4.96 -6.23 7.42
C THR A 13 6.19 -6.73 6.67
N THR A 14 6.30 -8.04 6.49
CA THR A 14 7.41 -8.65 5.78
C THR A 14 7.18 -8.38 4.30
N ALA A 15 7.59 -7.21 3.83
CA ALA A 15 7.48 -6.90 2.42
C ALA A 15 8.36 -7.86 1.61
N TYR A 16 7.71 -8.70 0.82
CA TYR A 16 8.33 -9.64 -0.10
C TYR A 16 8.45 -9.01 -1.49
N ALA A 17 9.14 -9.67 -2.42
CA ALA A 17 9.22 -9.22 -3.80
C ALA A 17 7.81 -9.21 -4.43
N CYS A 18 7.36 -8.08 -4.97
CA CYS A 18 6.07 -8.03 -5.66
C CYS A 18 6.00 -9.00 -6.84
N GLY A 19 4.84 -9.66 -6.99
CA GLY A 19 4.45 -10.35 -8.21
C GLY A 19 3.75 -9.43 -9.21
N GLY A 20 3.22 -9.99 -10.30
CA GLY A 20 2.55 -9.25 -11.38
C GLY A 20 1.13 -8.76 -11.08
N ASN A 21 0.73 -8.63 -9.81
CA ASN A 21 -0.57 -8.08 -9.41
C ASN A 21 -0.42 -7.06 -8.27
N ALA A 22 0.74 -6.43 -8.17
CA ALA A 22 1.00 -5.42 -7.17
C ALA A 22 0.72 -4.02 -7.73
N TYR A 23 0.04 -3.17 -6.95
CA TYR A 23 -0.39 -1.85 -7.38
C TYR A 23 -0.02 -0.73 -6.41
N ARG A 24 0.26 0.45 -6.97
CA ARG A 24 0.63 1.67 -6.24
C ARG A 24 -0.21 2.85 -6.71
N CYS A 25 -0.80 3.59 -5.78
CA CYS A 25 -1.42 4.87 -6.11
C CYS A 25 -0.38 5.95 -6.38
N LYS A 26 -0.63 6.72 -7.43
CA LYS A 26 0.22 7.80 -7.93
C LYS A 26 -0.61 9.05 -8.17
N ASN A 27 0.03 10.21 -7.99
CA ASN A 27 -0.52 11.52 -8.30
C ASN A 27 0.64 12.49 -8.55
N PRO A 28 0.65 13.25 -9.66
CA PRO A 28 1.77 14.12 -10.03
C PRO A 28 2.01 15.28 -9.05
N ASP A 29 0.99 15.68 -8.30
CA ASP A 29 1.04 16.80 -7.36
C ASP A 29 1.33 16.37 -5.91
N LYS A 30 1.62 15.09 -5.69
CA LYS A 30 1.86 14.50 -4.36
C LYS A 30 3.27 14.01 -4.18
N SER A 31 3.76 14.09 -2.94
CA SER A 31 5.02 13.47 -2.55
C SER A 31 4.92 11.94 -2.55
N VAL A 32 6.07 11.26 -2.62
CA VAL A 32 6.16 9.79 -2.55
C VAL A 32 5.53 9.25 -1.26
N ASP A 33 5.70 9.95 -0.14
CA ASP A 33 5.16 9.56 1.16
C ASP A 33 3.63 9.70 1.22
N GLU A 34 3.06 10.76 0.63
CA GLU A 34 1.60 10.92 0.52
C GLU A 34 0.99 9.84 -0.38
N MET A 35 1.63 9.57 -1.52
CA MET A 35 1.22 8.47 -2.40
C MET A 35 1.28 7.11 -1.68
N TRP A 36 2.25 6.92 -0.78
CA TRP A 36 2.36 5.69 0.01
C TRP A 36 1.26 5.61 1.06
N ALA A 37 1.01 6.71 1.77
CA ALA A 37 -0.03 6.76 2.79
C ALA A 37 -1.40 6.36 2.23
N VAL A 38 -1.74 6.86 1.03
CA VAL A 38 -2.99 6.48 0.34
C VAL A 38 -2.98 5.01 -0.05
N THR A 39 -1.92 4.55 -0.72
CA THR A 39 -1.76 3.14 -1.12
C THR A 39 -1.93 2.20 0.06
N ARG A 40 -1.20 2.46 1.15
CA ARG A 40 -1.19 1.63 2.35
C ARG A 40 -2.52 1.66 3.08
N LYS A 41 -3.19 2.82 3.14
CA LYS A 41 -4.54 2.95 3.70
C LYS A 41 -5.52 2.05 2.95
N ILE A 42 -5.52 2.09 1.62
CA ILE A 42 -6.40 1.25 0.80
C ILE A 42 -6.07 -0.22 1.01
N CYS A 43 -4.78 -0.58 0.95
CA CYS A 43 -4.32 -1.96 1.15
C CYS A 43 -4.76 -2.54 2.50
N ASN A 44 -4.56 -1.78 3.58
CA ASN A 44 -4.98 -2.16 4.93
C ASN A 44 -6.50 -2.33 5.04
N ASN A 45 -7.29 -1.47 4.39
CA ASN A 45 -8.74 -1.58 4.38
C ASN A 45 -9.24 -2.85 3.66
N LEU A 46 -8.50 -3.29 2.64
CA LEU A 46 -8.77 -4.54 1.92
C LEU A 46 -8.22 -5.77 2.64
N LYS A 47 -7.43 -5.57 3.72
CA LYS A 47 -6.71 -6.61 4.47
C LYS A 47 -5.73 -7.40 3.62
N GLU A 48 -5.03 -6.67 2.74
CA GLU A 48 -4.00 -7.21 1.86
C GLU A 48 -2.60 -6.84 2.38
N ASP A 49 -1.60 -7.55 1.88
CA ASP A 49 -0.21 -7.34 2.27
C ASP A 49 0.50 -6.30 1.38
N ASP A 50 1.57 -5.71 1.92
CA ASP A 50 2.49 -4.91 1.13
C ASP A 50 3.65 -5.76 0.57
N CYS A 51 4.12 -5.37 -0.59
CA CYS A 51 5.27 -5.97 -1.25
C CYS A 51 6.22 -4.88 -1.75
N TYR A 52 7.48 -5.23 -2.01
CA TYR A 52 8.48 -4.33 -2.54
C TYR A 52 8.68 -4.54 -4.04
N CYS A 53 8.47 -3.47 -4.81
CA CYS A 53 8.63 -3.44 -6.24
C CYS A 53 10.04 -3.01 -6.62
N TYR A 54 10.85 -3.93 -7.15
CA TYR A 54 12.24 -3.64 -7.49
C TYR A 54 12.40 -2.71 -8.70
N HIS A 55 11.52 -2.79 -9.69
CA HIS A 55 11.62 -1.94 -10.89
C HIS A 55 11.48 -0.45 -10.54
N TRP A 56 10.56 -0.14 -9.63
CA TRP A 56 10.27 1.22 -9.18
C TRP A 56 10.95 1.61 -7.86
N ALA A 57 11.61 0.65 -7.20
CA ALA A 57 12.25 0.80 -5.89
C ALA A 57 11.30 1.30 -4.78
N GLU A 58 10.04 0.87 -4.80
CA GLU A 58 8.97 1.37 -3.93
C GLU A 58 8.09 0.24 -3.37
N TYR A 59 7.36 0.51 -2.28
CA TYR A 59 6.35 -0.42 -1.75
C TYR A 59 5.02 -0.31 -2.48
N TYR A 60 4.42 -1.45 -2.79
CA TYR A 60 3.13 -1.59 -3.47
C TYR A 60 2.17 -2.41 -2.59
N CYS A 61 0.88 -2.36 -2.88
CA CYS A 61 -0.10 -3.28 -2.33
C CYS A 61 -0.17 -4.53 -3.21
N ASP A 62 -0.25 -5.74 -2.65
CA ASP A 62 -0.41 -6.99 -3.41
C ASP A 62 -1.83 -7.57 -3.22
N PRO A 63 -2.87 -6.94 -3.80
CA PRO A 63 -4.23 -7.42 -3.66
C PRO A 63 -4.49 -8.68 -4.49
N TYR A 64 -5.37 -9.55 -4.01
CA TYR A 64 -5.71 -10.79 -4.71
C TYR A 64 -7.20 -10.87 -5.10
N GLY A 65 -7.46 -11.54 -6.24
CA GLY A 65 -8.82 -11.78 -6.73
C GLY A 65 -9.63 -10.49 -6.89
N ASP A 66 -10.84 -10.45 -6.33
CA ASP A 66 -11.74 -9.30 -6.43
C ASP A 66 -11.18 -8.01 -5.78
N ASN A 67 -10.17 -8.12 -4.91
CA ASN A 67 -9.57 -6.95 -4.27
C ASN A 67 -8.69 -6.14 -5.22
N ILE A 68 -8.25 -6.72 -6.35
CA ILE A 68 -7.49 -6.00 -7.40
C ILE A 68 -8.31 -4.83 -7.92
N GLU A 69 -9.54 -5.09 -8.38
CA GLU A 69 -10.40 -4.04 -8.93
C GLU A 69 -10.91 -3.08 -7.84
N LYS A 70 -11.12 -3.56 -6.61
CA LYS A 70 -11.44 -2.68 -5.47
C LYS A 70 -10.30 -1.72 -5.16
N PHE A 71 -9.05 -2.18 -5.20
CA PHE A 71 -7.89 -1.31 -5.00
C PHE A 71 -7.83 -0.24 -6.09
N LYS A 72 -7.90 -0.65 -7.37
CA LYS A 72 -7.85 0.26 -8.52
C LYS A 72 -8.94 1.33 -8.45
N HIS A 73 -10.18 0.91 -8.16
CA HIS A 73 -11.31 1.84 -7.98
C HIS A 73 -11.13 2.77 -6.78
N ALA A 74 -10.70 2.25 -5.62
CA ALA A 74 -10.45 3.09 -4.45
C ALA A 74 -9.36 4.14 -4.72
N CYS A 75 -8.35 3.77 -5.51
CA CYS A 75 -7.25 4.66 -5.90
C CYS A 75 -7.74 5.85 -6.73
N VAL A 76 -8.47 5.59 -7.82
CA VAL A 76 -8.98 6.65 -8.71
C VAL A 76 -10.09 7.49 -8.06
N ASN A 77 -10.74 6.96 -7.01
CA ASN A 77 -11.76 7.67 -6.24
C ASN A 77 -11.19 8.57 -5.13
N GLU A 78 -9.86 8.59 -4.90
CA GLU A 78 -9.24 9.49 -3.92
C GLU A 78 -9.35 10.97 -4.34
N GLY A 79 -9.49 11.24 -5.64
CA GLY A 79 -9.75 12.57 -6.18
C GLY A 79 -9.08 12.80 -7.53
N ASP A 80 -8.97 14.07 -7.91
CA ASP A 80 -8.36 14.47 -9.17
C ASP A 80 -6.90 14.00 -9.30
N ASP A 81 -6.53 13.58 -10.51
CA ASP A 81 -5.19 13.13 -10.90
C ASP A 81 -4.61 11.94 -10.12
N TRP A 82 -5.44 11.22 -9.37
CA TRP A 82 -5.06 9.93 -8.80
C TRP A 82 -5.22 8.81 -9.83
N TYR A 83 -4.15 8.03 -10.00
CA TYR A 83 -4.12 6.84 -10.85
C TYR A 83 -3.34 5.72 -10.16
N TRP A 84 -3.37 4.53 -10.73
CA TRP A 84 -2.60 3.38 -10.23
C TRP A 84 -1.55 2.96 -11.25
N THR A 85 -0.42 2.49 -10.76
CA THR A 85 0.61 1.81 -11.55
C THR A 85 0.79 0.39 -11.04
N GLU A 86 1.10 -0.52 -11.94
CA GLU A 86 1.55 -1.87 -11.59
C GLU A 86 3.05 -1.85 -11.24
N CYS A 87 3.46 -2.78 -10.40
CA CYS A 87 4.87 -3.13 -10.30
C CYS A 87 5.30 -3.88 -11.57
#